data_AF-A0A920NAX7-F1
#
_entry.id   AF-A0A920NAX7-F1
#
_cell.length_a   1.000
_cell.length_b   1.000
_cell.length_c   1.000
_cell.angle_alpha   90.00
_cell.angle_beta   90.00
_cell.angle_gamma   90.00
#
_symmetry.space_group_name_H-M   'P 1'
#
loop_
_entity.id
_entity.type
_entity.pdbx_description
1 polymer ?
#
loop_
_entity_poly.entity_id
_entity_poly.type
_entity_poly.pdbx_seq_one_letter_code
_entity_poly.pdbx_strand_id
1 'polypeptide(L)'
;MSREAIFEASLDYFLGPIREFLHDETVTEVMVNGHDEVYIERRGQLIRTDAPFAGPDALLSAVHNVAQYVGREIDEDRPVLDARLPDGSRVHAVIPPSARSGTYLTIRKFQRDIMGLGDFVPRGSLSDTAREFLELCVVLRKNIVVAGGTGTGKTTMLNAVSTAIPEEERIVVIEDSSELRLAQTHCLYLESQQADRQGRGGTGDPGPVPSVVENAA
;
A
#
# COMPACT_ATOMS: atom_id res chain seq x y z
N MET A 1 -2.61 -24.04 -13.69
CA MET A 1 -2.41 -23.34 -12.41
C MET A 1 -2.92 -21.92 -12.55
N SER A 2 -3.65 -21.39 -11.56
CA SER A 2 -4.04 -19.97 -11.56
C SER A 2 -2.81 -19.09 -11.34
N ARG A 3 -2.88 -17.82 -11.74
CA ARG A 3 -1.82 -16.83 -11.45
C ARG A 3 -1.56 -16.67 -9.95
N GLU A 4 -2.60 -16.83 -9.13
CA GLU A 4 -2.48 -16.82 -7.66
C GLU A 4 -1.70 -18.02 -7.14
N ALA A 5 -1.97 -19.24 -7.65
CA ALA A 5 -1.24 -20.43 -7.21
C ALA A 5 0.26 -20.37 -7.57
N ILE A 6 0.59 -19.75 -8.71
CA ILE A 6 1.99 -19.50 -9.10
C ILE A 6 2.63 -18.47 -8.17
N PHE A 7 1.89 -17.43 -7.77
CA PHE A 7 2.37 -16.43 -6.84
C PHE A 7 2.67 -17.01 -5.47
N GLU A 8 1.74 -17.79 -4.90
CA GLU A 8 1.90 -18.45 -3.61
C GLU A 8 3.14 -19.35 -3.59
N ALA A 9 3.34 -20.17 -4.63
CA ALA A 9 4.54 -20.98 -4.76
C ALA A 9 5.84 -20.14 -4.88
N SER A 10 5.74 -18.97 -5.50
CA SER A 10 6.84 -18.01 -5.63
C SER A 10 7.17 -17.34 -4.28
N LEU A 11 6.14 -16.94 -3.54
CA LEU A 11 6.19 -16.40 -2.18
C LEU A 11 6.89 -17.38 -1.25
N ASP A 12 6.47 -18.64 -1.29
CA ASP A 12 7.03 -19.72 -0.48
C ASP A 12 8.53 -19.90 -0.69
N TYR A 13 8.99 -19.76 -1.93
CA TYR A 13 10.40 -20.00 -2.27
C TYR A 13 11.26 -18.75 -2.10
N PHE A 14 10.92 -17.65 -2.78
CA PHE A 14 11.78 -16.47 -2.88
C PHE A 14 11.60 -15.50 -1.71
N LEU A 15 10.39 -15.38 -1.18
CA LEU A 15 10.08 -14.51 -0.03
C LEU A 15 9.97 -15.31 1.28
N GLY A 16 10.44 -16.57 1.28
CA GLY A 16 10.40 -17.49 2.41
C GLY A 16 10.77 -16.88 3.76
N PRO A 17 11.88 -16.12 3.88
CA PRO A 17 12.27 -15.47 5.13
C PRO A 17 11.19 -14.55 5.71
N ILE A 18 10.45 -13.82 4.87
CA ILE A 18 9.44 -12.86 5.33
C ILE A 18 8.01 -13.39 5.21
N ARG A 19 7.83 -14.62 4.72
CA ARG A 19 6.53 -15.22 4.43
C ARG A 19 5.57 -15.17 5.62
N GLU A 20 6.06 -15.50 6.81
CA GLU A 20 5.22 -15.51 8.01
C GLU A 20 4.60 -14.13 8.32
N PHE A 21 5.35 -13.05 8.11
CA PHE A 21 4.86 -11.68 8.32
C PHE A 21 3.89 -11.24 7.23
N LEU A 22 4.09 -11.73 6.00
CA LEU A 22 3.16 -11.47 4.90
C LEU A 22 1.80 -12.13 5.14
N HIS A 23 1.74 -13.29 5.80
CA HIS A 23 0.46 -13.92 6.19
C HIS A 23 -0.12 -13.42 7.52
N ASP A 24 0.68 -12.80 8.40
CA ASP A 24 0.19 -12.32 9.70
C ASP A 24 -0.65 -11.04 9.57
N GLU A 25 -1.98 -11.15 9.73
CA GLU A 25 -2.93 -10.03 9.61
C GLU A 25 -2.67 -8.84 10.56
N THR A 26 -1.89 -9.03 11.63
CA THR A 26 -1.52 -7.93 12.53
C THR A 26 -0.36 -7.08 12.01
N VAL A 27 0.36 -7.57 11.00
CA VAL A 27 1.43 -6.85 10.29
C VAL A 27 0.82 -6.06 9.14
N THR A 28 1.18 -4.79 9.05
CA THR A 28 0.70 -3.85 8.03
C THR A 28 1.75 -3.53 6.98
N GLU A 29 3.03 -3.66 7.33
CA GLU A 29 4.15 -3.39 6.43
C GLU A 29 5.35 -4.29 6.75
N VAL A 30 6.06 -4.72 5.72
CA VAL A 30 7.34 -5.44 5.82
C VAL A 30 8.38 -4.63 5.07
N MET A 31 9.50 -4.31 5.73
CA MET A 31 10.61 -3.53 5.19
C MET A 31 11.89 -4.34 5.29
N VAL A 32 12.58 -4.50 4.17
CA VAL A 32 13.88 -5.16 4.06
C VAL A 32 14.87 -4.10 3.61
N ASN A 33 15.68 -3.62 4.56
CA ASN A 33 16.69 -2.58 4.33
C ASN A 33 18.06 -3.17 3.93
N GLY A 34 18.12 -4.49 3.81
CA GLY A 34 19.28 -5.28 3.45
C GLY A 34 18.96 -6.74 3.73
N HIS A 35 19.74 -7.67 3.18
CA HIS A 35 19.48 -9.10 3.36
C HIS A 35 19.43 -9.52 4.85
N ASP A 36 20.17 -8.83 5.72
CA ASP A 36 20.31 -9.09 7.16
C ASP A 36 19.49 -8.13 8.03
N GLU A 37 18.70 -7.24 7.42
CA GLU A 37 17.96 -6.21 8.13
C GLU A 37 16.49 -6.16 7.68
N VAL A 38 15.64 -6.85 8.45
CA VAL A 38 14.18 -6.91 8.23
C VAL A 38 13.44 -6.25 9.40
N TYR A 39 12.49 -5.39 9.06
CA TYR A 39 11.54 -4.77 9.97
C TYR A 39 10.11 -5.07 9.56
N ILE A 40 9.22 -5.05 10.53
CA ILE A 40 7.77 -5.08 10.32
C ILE A 40 7.13 -3.89 11.04
N GLU A 41 6.03 -3.39 10.47
CA GLU A 41 5.11 -2.53 11.19
C GLU A 41 3.96 -3.37 11.75
N ARG A 42 3.75 -3.28 13.07
CA ARG A 42 2.64 -3.93 13.76
C ARG A 42 1.99 -2.92 14.70
N ARG A 43 0.71 -2.65 14.48
CA ARG A 43 -0.08 -1.69 15.29
C ARG A 43 0.60 -0.32 15.43
N GLY A 44 1.17 0.22 14.34
CA GLY A 44 1.87 1.51 14.35
C GLY A 44 3.29 1.48 14.95
N GLN A 45 3.81 0.31 15.32
CA GLN A 45 5.15 0.17 15.89
C GLN A 45 6.08 -0.54 14.91
N LEU A 46 7.27 0.02 14.72
CA LEU A 46 8.34 -0.59 13.94
C LEU A 46 9.12 -1.59 14.80
N ILE A 47 9.22 -2.83 14.35
CA ILE A 47 9.84 -3.94 15.08
C ILE A 47 10.88 -4.62 14.18
N ARG A 48 12.12 -4.75 14.66
CA ARG A 48 13.15 -5.53 13.96
C ARG A 48 12.90 -7.03 14.17
N THR A 49 13.04 -7.81 13.11
CA THR A 49 12.84 -9.27 13.14
C THR A 49 14.16 -10.03 13.01
N ASP A 50 14.15 -11.31 13.37
CA ASP A 50 15.27 -12.24 13.19
C ASP A 50 15.08 -13.10 11.93
N ALA A 51 14.65 -12.47 10.83
CA ALA A 51 14.29 -13.16 9.58
C ALA A 51 15.15 -12.72 8.38
N PRO A 52 16.48 -12.94 8.42
CA PRO A 52 17.36 -12.54 7.34
C PRO A 52 17.15 -13.41 6.09
N PHE A 53 17.37 -12.82 4.94
CA PHE A 53 17.66 -13.54 3.71
C PHE A 53 19.06 -14.16 3.79
N ALA A 54 19.26 -15.28 3.10
CA ALA A 54 20.53 -16.02 3.14
C ALA A 54 21.75 -15.21 2.66
N GLY A 55 21.53 -14.16 1.88
CA GLY A 55 22.58 -13.30 1.32
C GLY A 55 21.99 -12.20 0.42
N PRO A 56 22.83 -11.24 -0.01
CA PRO A 56 22.42 -10.19 -0.95
C PRO A 56 21.79 -10.75 -2.24
N ASP A 57 22.38 -11.81 -2.81
CA ASP A 57 21.89 -12.44 -4.04
C ASP A 57 20.51 -13.09 -3.87
N ALA A 58 20.21 -13.62 -2.68
CA ALA A 58 18.91 -14.20 -2.38
C ALA A 58 17.81 -13.13 -2.35
N LEU A 59 18.09 -11.99 -1.72
CA LEU A 59 17.18 -10.85 -1.71
C LEU A 59 16.98 -10.26 -3.12
N LEU A 60 18.08 -10.11 -3.88
CA LEU A 60 18.00 -9.63 -5.26
C LEU A 60 17.19 -10.58 -6.15
N SER A 61 17.39 -11.90 -6.01
CA SER A 61 16.60 -12.92 -6.70
C SER A 61 15.11 -12.83 -6.36
N ALA A 62 14.79 -12.54 -5.10
CA ALA A 62 13.41 -12.34 -4.68
C ALA A 62 12.78 -11.11 -5.34
N VAL A 63 13.51 -10.00 -5.42
CA VAL A 63 13.04 -8.79 -6.11
C VAL A 63 12.83 -9.04 -7.61
N HIS A 64 13.75 -9.71 -8.30
CA HIS A 64 13.58 -10.06 -9.72
C HIS A 64 12.39 -10.98 -9.95
N ASN A 65 12.17 -11.94 -9.04
CA ASN A 65 11.02 -12.82 -9.11
C ASN A 65 9.70 -12.04 -8.96
N VAL A 66 9.62 -11.11 -8.01
CA VAL A 66 8.46 -10.22 -7.85
C VAL A 66 8.23 -9.40 -9.13
N ALA A 67 9.29 -8.77 -9.68
CA ALA A 67 9.21 -7.99 -10.90
C ALA A 67 8.65 -8.80 -12.08
N GLN A 68 9.20 -10.01 -12.30
CA GLN A 68 8.74 -10.93 -13.33
C GLN A 68 7.26 -11.29 -13.14
N TYR A 69 6.85 -11.54 -11.90
CA TYR A 69 5.46 -11.90 -11.58
C TYR A 69 4.49 -10.77 -11.93
N VAL A 70 4.81 -9.53 -11.55
CA VAL A 70 3.96 -8.34 -11.83
C VAL A 70 4.10 -7.83 -13.27
N GLY A 71 4.93 -8.46 -14.10
CA GLY A 71 5.16 -8.06 -15.49
C GLY A 71 5.91 -6.73 -15.62
N ARG A 72 6.82 -6.44 -14.69
CA ARG A 72 7.69 -5.26 -14.69
C ARG A 72 9.15 -5.68 -14.85
N GLU A 73 9.96 -4.74 -15.31
CA GLU A 73 11.41 -4.91 -15.43
C GLU A 73 12.09 -4.16 -14.28
N ILE A 74 13.13 -4.78 -13.71
CA ILE A 74 14.04 -4.14 -12.76
C ILE A 74 15.46 -4.63 -13.07
N ASP A 75 16.36 -3.69 -13.33
CA ASP A 75 17.76 -3.91 -13.70
C ASP A 75 18.60 -2.66 -13.37
N GLU A 76 19.89 -2.66 -13.69
CA GLU A 76 20.79 -1.54 -13.37
C GLU A 76 20.41 -0.22 -14.08
N ASP A 77 19.76 -0.29 -15.25
CA ASP A 77 19.27 0.88 -16.00
C ASP A 77 17.90 1.36 -15.48
N ARG A 78 17.14 0.46 -14.85
CA ARG A 78 15.83 0.69 -14.24
C ARG A 78 15.78 0.12 -12.82
N PRO A 79 16.50 0.73 -11.87
CA PRO A 79 16.76 0.11 -10.56
C PRO A 79 15.62 0.29 -9.55
N VAL A 80 14.43 0.71 -9.99
CA VAL A 80 13.26 0.97 -9.13
C VAL A 80 12.06 0.21 -9.66
N LEU A 81 11.36 -0.48 -8.76
CA LEU A 81 10.13 -1.19 -9.02
C LEU A 81 9.01 -0.65 -8.13
N ASP A 82 7.90 -0.26 -8.76
CA ASP A 82 6.64 0.07 -8.10
C ASP A 82 5.52 -0.78 -8.71
N ALA A 83 4.85 -1.59 -7.89
CA ALA A 83 3.81 -2.49 -8.37
C ALA A 83 2.79 -2.88 -7.30
N ARG A 84 1.77 -3.63 -7.72
CA ARG A 84 0.78 -4.29 -6.85
C ARG A 84 0.86 -5.80 -7.02
N LEU A 85 0.82 -6.50 -5.90
CA LEU A 85 0.69 -7.94 -5.82
C LEU A 85 -0.78 -8.36 -6.01
N PRO A 86 -1.07 -9.65 -6.30
CA PRO A 86 -2.43 -10.14 -6.53
C PRO A 86 -3.38 -9.93 -5.36
N ASP A 87 -2.85 -9.98 -4.14
CA ASP A 87 -3.60 -9.74 -2.90
C ASP A 87 -3.93 -8.25 -2.66
N GLY A 88 -3.48 -7.37 -3.56
CA GLY A 88 -3.63 -5.91 -3.48
C GLY A 88 -2.48 -5.19 -2.80
N SER A 89 -1.53 -5.92 -2.21
CA SER A 89 -0.40 -5.35 -1.47
C SER A 89 0.48 -4.53 -2.41
N ARG A 90 0.99 -3.40 -1.91
CA ARG A 90 1.90 -2.53 -2.67
C ARG A 90 3.33 -2.98 -2.44
N VAL A 91 4.09 -3.12 -3.51
CA VAL A 91 5.50 -3.45 -3.45
C VAL A 91 6.33 -2.33 -4.04
N HIS A 92 7.36 -1.94 -3.31
CA HIS A 92 8.40 -1.03 -3.74
C HIS A 92 9.74 -1.72 -3.56
N ALA A 93 10.58 -1.72 -4.59
CA ALA A 93 11.94 -2.24 -4.48
C ALA A 93 12.94 -1.33 -5.19
N VAL A 94 14.14 -1.24 -4.62
CA VAL A 94 15.26 -0.47 -5.18
C VAL A 94 16.51 -1.33 -5.14
N ILE A 95 17.20 -1.43 -6.28
CA ILE A 95 18.45 -2.19 -6.42
C ILE A 95 19.63 -1.25 -6.71
N PRO A 96 20.89 -1.73 -6.61
CA PRO A 96 22.03 -1.00 -7.14
C PRO A 96 21.86 -0.67 -8.63
N PRO A 97 22.36 0.49 -9.11
CA PRO A 97 23.21 1.45 -8.40
C PRO A 97 22.45 2.47 -7.53
N SER A 98 21.13 2.57 -7.63
CA SER A 98 20.35 3.56 -6.85
C SER A 98 20.35 3.27 -5.35
N ALA A 99 20.36 2.01 -4.95
CA ALA A 99 20.48 1.59 -3.56
C ALA A 99 21.95 1.30 -3.19
N ARG A 100 22.63 2.32 -2.65
CA ARG A 100 24.09 2.29 -2.39
C ARG A 100 24.54 1.19 -1.42
N SER A 101 23.68 0.77 -0.50
CA SER A 101 24.01 -0.21 0.54
C SER A 101 23.48 -1.62 0.25
N GLY A 102 22.96 -1.87 -0.96
CA GLY A 102 22.37 -3.15 -1.36
C GLY A 102 20.88 -3.01 -1.67
N THR A 103 20.22 -4.14 -1.95
CA THR A 103 18.81 -4.17 -2.34
C THR A 103 17.87 -3.81 -1.20
N TYR A 104 16.87 -2.97 -1.48
CA TYR A 104 15.77 -2.63 -0.58
C TYR A 104 14.45 -3.17 -1.12
N LEU A 105 13.59 -3.64 -0.22
CA LEU A 105 12.25 -4.13 -0.55
C LEU A 105 11.26 -3.72 0.54
N THR A 106 10.16 -3.08 0.15
CA THR A 106 9.06 -2.72 1.04
C THR A 106 7.76 -3.31 0.49
N ILE A 107 7.05 -4.04 1.33
CA ILE A 107 5.71 -4.57 1.03
C ILE A 107 4.73 -3.98 2.04
N ARG A 108 3.90 -3.04 1.59
CA ARG A 108 2.78 -2.51 2.38
C ARG A 108 1.55 -3.36 2.09
N LYS A 109 1.10 -4.09 3.10
CA LYS A 109 0.04 -5.08 2.96
C LYS A 109 -1.30 -4.40 2.72
N PHE A 110 -2.11 -5.02 1.88
CA PHE A 110 -3.49 -4.58 1.69
C PHE A 110 -4.33 -4.97 2.90
N GLN A 111 -4.88 -3.97 3.61
CA GLN A 111 -5.79 -4.24 4.73
C GLN A 111 -7.14 -4.70 4.20
N ARG A 112 -7.57 -5.90 4.61
CA ARG A 112 -8.83 -6.52 4.16
C ARG A 112 -10.04 -6.12 5.02
N ASP A 113 -9.81 -5.75 6.29
CA ASP A 113 -10.90 -5.48 7.22
C ASP A 113 -11.46 -4.07 7.05
N ILE A 114 -12.74 -4.00 6.68
CA ILE A 114 -13.52 -2.77 6.68
C ILE A 114 -13.96 -2.51 8.12
N MET A 115 -13.32 -1.54 8.75
CA MET A 115 -13.69 -1.06 10.08
C MET A 115 -14.87 -0.10 9.96
N GLY A 116 -15.94 -0.33 10.73
CA GLY A 116 -17.09 0.56 10.79
C GLY A 116 -16.92 1.64 11.86
N LEU A 117 -17.76 2.69 11.83
CA LEU A 117 -17.73 3.75 12.84
C LEU A 117 -17.92 3.22 14.29
N GLY A 118 -18.67 2.13 14.44
CA GLY A 118 -18.87 1.45 15.74
C GLY A 118 -17.59 0.94 16.38
N ASP A 119 -16.60 0.51 15.59
CA ASP A 119 -15.35 -0.05 16.09
C ASP A 119 -14.43 0.99 16.76
N PHE A 120 -14.67 2.29 16.50
CA PHE A 120 -13.91 3.40 17.08
C PHE A 120 -14.36 3.75 18.49
N VAL A 121 -15.58 3.37 18.88
CA VAL A 121 -16.14 3.70 20.21
C VAL A 121 -15.45 2.92 21.31
N PRO A 122 -15.29 1.57 21.24
CA PRO A 122 -14.54 0.82 22.26
C PRO A 122 -13.06 1.23 22.34
N ARG A 123 -12.51 1.77 21.24
CA ARG A 123 -11.11 2.25 21.17
C ARG A 123 -10.93 3.67 21.71
N GLY A 124 -12.01 4.33 22.14
CA GLY A 124 -11.99 5.71 22.64
C GLY A 124 -11.69 6.77 21.58
N SER A 125 -11.69 6.41 20.30
CA SER A 125 -11.42 7.33 19.19
C SER A 125 -12.66 8.14 18.77
N LEU A 126 -13.86 7.61 19.05
CA LEU A 126 -15.14 8.31 18.92
C LEU A 126 -15.98 8.12 20.17
N SER A 127 -16.78 9.12 20.53
CA SER A 127 -17.92 8.92 21.43
C SER A 127 -19.09 8.34 20.65
N ASP A 128 -20.03 7.70 21.35
CA ASP A 128 -21.25 7.18 20.72
C ASP A 128 -22.07 8.29 20.04
N THR A 129 -22.13 9.48 20.66
CA THR A 129 -22.77 10.66 20.07
C THR A 129 -22.08 11.13 18.79
N ALA A 130 -20.73 11.08 18.73
CA ALA A 130 -19.99 11.45 17.53
C ALA A 130 -20.20 10.43 16.41
N ARG A 131 -20.27 9.13 16.75
CA ARG A 131 -20.63 8.06 15.81
C ARG A 131 -22.00 8.33 15.18
N GLU A 132 -23.04 8.51 16.00
CA GLU A 132 -24.40 8.76 15.52
C GLU A 132 -24.49 10.05 14.68
N PHE A 133 -23.80 11.11 15.10
CA PHE A 133 -23.74 12.35 14.33
C PHE A 133 -23.15 12.15 12.92
N LEU A 134 -22.06 11.38 12.81
CA LEU A 134 -21.43 11.08 11.51
C LEU A 134 -22.34 10.21 10.63
N GLU A 135 -22.99 9.18 11.20
CA GLU A 135 -23.96 8.34 10.49
C GLU A 135 -25.11 9.19 9.93
N LEU A 136 -25.66 10.10 10.74
CA LEU A 136 -26.71 11.03 10.29
C LEU A 136 -26.21 11.98 9.20
N CYS A 137 -24.97 12.47 9.27
CA CYS A 137 -24.40 13.31 8.22
C CYS A 137 -24.35 12.58 6.87
N VAL A 138 -24.00 11.28 6.88
CA VAL A 138 -23.96 10.45 5.67
C VAL A 138 -25.37 10.25 5.11
N VAL A 139 -26.33 9.82 5.94
CA VAL A 139 -27.72 9.61 5.52
C VAL A 139 -28.38 10.90 5.01
N LEU A 140 -28.03 12.05 5.61
CA LEU A 140 -28.50 13.37 5.17
C LEU A 140 -27.69 13.96 4.01
N ARG A 141 -26.78 13.18 3.40
CA ARG A 141 -25.95 13.55 2.24
C ARG A 141 -25.17 14.85 2.45
N LYS A 142 -24.57 15.00 3.62
CA LYS A 142 -23.67 16.13 3.90
C LYS A 142 -22.30 15.88 3.29
N ASN A 143 -21.67 16.96 2.84
CA ASN A 143 -20.27 16.90 2.43
C ASN A 143 -19.40 16.78 3.68
N ILE A 144 -18.54 15.77 3.72
CA ILE A 144 -17.65 15.47 4.85
C ILE A 144 -16.21 15.54 4.35
N VAL A 145 -15.35 16.25 5.09
CA VAL A 145 -13.91 16.28 4.85
C VAL A 145 -13.21 15.70 6.06
N VAL A 146 -12.44 14.63 5.86
CA VAL A 146 -11.61 14.02 6.91
C VAL A 146 -10.20 14.60 6.82
N ALA A 147 -9.79 15.35 7.84
CA ALA A 147 -8.50 16.04 7.88
C ALA A 147 -7.64 15.61 9.07
N GLY A 148 -6.31 15.79 8.96
CA GLY A 148 -5.33 15.36 9.95
C GLY A 148 -3.93 15.17 9.36
N GLY A 149 -2.92 15.01 10.22
CA GLY A 149 -1.52 14.77 9.82
C GLY A 149 -1.32 13.46 9.06
N THR A 150 -0.15 13.27 8.44
CA THR A 150 0.22 11.99 7.84
C THR A 150 0.23 10.89 8.90
N GLY A 151 -0.33 9.71 8.58
CA GLY A 151 -0.39 8.58 9.50
C GLY A 151 -1.45 8.67 10.62
N THR A 152 -2.26 9.73 10.70
CA THR A 152 -3.26 9.88 11.78
C THR A 152 -4.58 9.14 11.54
N GLY A 153 -4.62 8.16 10.63
CA GLY A 153 -5.83 7.35 10.39
C GLY A 153 -6.93 8.02 9.54
N LYS A 154 -6.61 9.03 8.72
CA LYS A 154 -7.60 9.69 7.84
C LYS A 154 -8.31 8.72 6.91
N THR A 155 -7.55 7.91 6.15
CA THR A 155 -8.11 6.93 5.22
C THR A 155 -8.95 5.90 5.97
N THR A 156 -8.52 5.49 7.17
CA THR A 156 -9.27 4.57 8.04
C THR A 156 -10.61 5.17 8.48
N MET A 157 -10.63 6.42 8.92
CA MET A 157 -11.86 7.13 9.28
C MET A 157 -12.78 7.34 8.07
N LEU A 158 -12.22 7.71 6.91
CA LEU A 158 -12.98 7.84 5.67
C LEU A 158 -13.64 6.52 5.27
N ASN A 159 -12.90 5.40 5.37
CA ASN A 159 -13.44 4.07 5.12
C ASN A 159 -14.58 3.72 6.09
N ALA A 160 -14.42 4.05 7.38
CA ALA A 160 -15.46 3.84 8.37
C ALA A 160 -16.72 4.68 8.13
N VAL A 161 -16.56 5.96 7.79
CA VAL A 161 -17.70 6.82 7.41
C VAL A 161 -18.41 6.26 6.18
N SER A 162 -17.66 5.70 5.23
CA SER A 162 -18.23 5.12 4.00
C SER A 162 -19.15 3.92 4.27
N THR A 163 -18.97 3.19 5.39
CA THR A 163 -19.84 2.06 5.73
C THR A 163 -21.26 2.48 6.09
N ALA A 164 -21.48 3.77 6.41
CA ALA A 164 -22.81 4.32 6.70
C ALA A 164 -23.58 4.74 5.43
N ILE A 165 -22.96 4.66 4.24
CA ILE A 165 -23.62 4.99 2.98
C ILE A 165 -24.67 3.90 2.67
N PRO A 166 -25.93 4.25 2.36
CA PRO A 166 -26.96 3.28 1.98
C PRO A 166 -26.57 2.41 0.77
N GLU A 167 -26.99 1.14 0.76
CA GLU A 167 -26.61 0.13 -0.25
C GLU A 167 -27.08 0.49 -1.67
N GLU A 168 -28.18 1.23 -1.78
CA GLU A 168 -28.78 1.68 -3.03
C GLU A 168 -28.03 2.83 -3.72
N GLU A 169 -27.07 3.46 -3.05
CA GLU A 169 -26.31 4.59 -3.60
C GLU A 169 -25.27 4.10 -4.62
N ARG A 170 -25.09 4.89 -5.69
CA ARG A 170 -23.99 4.69 -6.65
C ARG A 170 -22.78 5.47 -6.17
N ILE A 171 -21.65 4.79 -5.99
CA ILE A 171 -20.44 5.42 -5.44
C ILE A 171 -19.32 5.41 -6.48
N VAL A 172 -18.66 6.55 -6.64
CA VAL A 172 -17.46 6.69 -7.47
C VAL A 172 -16.30 7.07 -6.56
N VAL A 173 -15.31 6.19 -6.47
CA VAL A 173 -14.09 6.36 -5.69
C VAL A 173 -12.98 6.79 -6.64
N ILE A 174 -12.28 7.87 -6.31
CA ILE A 174 -11.19 8.42 -7.11
C ILE A 174 -9.97 8.56 -6.19
N GLU A 175 -8.91 7.82 -6.49
CA GLU A 175 -7.70 7.79 -5.65
C GLU A 175 -6.43 7.83 -6.52
N ASP A 176 -5.34 8.38 -5.99
CA ASP A 176 -4.01 8.25 -6.62
C ASP A 176 -3.42 6.85 -6.44
N SER A 177 -3.80 6.20 -5.34
CA SER A 177 -3.51 4.80 -5.09
C SER A 177 -4.74 4.21 -4.46
N SER A 178 -5.35 3.22 -5.11
CA SER A 178 -6.49 2.47 -4.57
C SER A 178 -6.18 1.96 -3.16
N GLU A 179 -6.79 2.56 -2.15
CA GLU A 179 -6.70 2.21 -0.73
C GLU A 179 -8.09 1.94 -0.13
N LEU A 180 -9.14 2.59 -0.66
CA LEU A 180 -10.50 2.41 -0.17
C LEU A 180 -11.15 1.13 -0.71
N ARG A 181 -11.91 0.46 0.16
CA ARG A 181 -12.79 -0.66 -0.15
C ARG A 181 -14.12 -0.44 0.55
N LEU A 182 -15.09 -0.04 -0.23
CA LEU A 182 -16.44 0.19 0.25
C LEU A 182 -17.20 -1.14 0.30
N ALA A 183 -18.06 -1.28 1.31
CA ALA A 183 -18.89 -2.47 1.51
C ALA A 183 -20.02 -2.59 0.48
N GLN A 184 -20.42 -1.46 -0.12
CA GLN A 184 -21.54 -1.37 -1.03
C GLN A 184 -21.24 -2.02 -2.38
N THR A 185 -22.25 -2.65 -2.96
CA THR A 185 -22.10 -3.40 -4.23
C THR A 185 -21.85 -2.48 -5.43
N HIS A 186 -22.47 -1.30 -5.46
CA HIS A 186 -22.46 -0.41 -6.64
C HIS A 186 -21.34 0.64 -6.60
N CYS A 187 -20.09 0.17 -6.52
CA CYS A 187 -18.89 1.01 -6.47
C CYS A 187 -18.11 0.98 -7.79
N LEU A 188 -17.72 2.17 -8.27
CA LEU A 188 -16.78 2.36 -9.37
C LEU A 188 -15.48 2.92 -8.82
N TYR A 189 -14.36 2.24 -9.08
CA TYR A 189 -13.04 2.65 -8.63
C TYR A 189 -12.25 3.22 -9.81
N LEU A 190 -11.79 4.46 -9.65
CA LEU A 190 -10.96 5.18 -10.60
C LEU A 190 -9.62 5.47 -9.93
N GLU A 191 -8.52 5.06 -10.56
CA GLU A 191 -7.17 5.34 -10.08
C GLU A 191 -6.51 6.34 -11.02
N SER A 192 -5.81 7.34 -10.47
CA SER A 192 -5.08 8.29 -11.30
C SER A 192 -3.92 7.59 -12.00
N GLN A 193 -3.69 7.93 -13.27
CA GLN A 193 -2.55 7.41 -14.03
C GLN A 193 -1.43 8.43 -13.92
N GLN A 194 -0.24 7.98 -13.49
CA GLN A 194 0.96 8.77 -13.65
C GLN A 194 1.37 8.79 -15.11
N ALA A 195 1.87 9.94 -15.57
CA ALA A 195 2.45 10.04 -16.90
C ALA A 195 3.65 9.11 -17.02
N ASP A 196 3.82 8.49 -18.19
CA ASP A 196 5.06 7.78 -18.49
C ASP A 196 6.26 8.76 -18.48
N ARG A 197 7.48 8.22 -18.58
CA ARG A 197 8.72 9.04 -18.65
C ARG A 197 8.73 10.05 -19.81
N GLN A 198 7.81 9.95 -20.77
CA GLN A 198 7.65 10.84 -21.92
C GLN A 198 6.48 11.82 -21.72
N GLY A 199 5.87 11.86 -20.54
CA GLY A 199 4.75 12.73 -20.23
C GLY A 199 3.41 12.26 -20.79
N ARG A 200 3.30 11.04 -21.33
CA ARG A 200 2.08 10.52 -21.97
C ARG A 200 1.25 9.73 -20.97
N GLY A 201 -0.08 9.90 -21.05
CA GLY A 201 -1.05 9.09 -20.29
C GLY A 201 -1.36 9.55 -18.87
N GLY A 202 -0.72 10.62 -18.38
CA GLY A 202 -1.03 11.18 -17.06
C GLY A 202 -2.30 12.03 -17.05
N THR A 203 -3.11 11.92 -16.00
CA THR A 203 -4.33 12.75 -15.80
C THR A 203 -4.09 13.99 -14.92
N GLY A 204 -2.84 14.36 -14.66
CA GLY A 204 -2.43 15.58 -13.95
C GLY A 204 -1.61 16.53 -14.83
N ASP A 205 -1.59 17.82 -14.47
CA ASP A 205 -0.69 18.83 -15.04
C ASP A 205 0.75 18.30 -14.97
N PRO A 206 1.53 18.29 -16.07
CA PRO A 206 2.94 17.89 -16.04
C PRO A 206 3.72 18.89 -15.19
N GLY A 207 3.65 18.71 -13.87
CA GLY A 207 4.49 19.41 -12.92
C GLY A 207 5.96 19.25 -13.33
N PRO A 208 6.81 20.23 -12.99
CA PRO A 208 8.15 20.28 -13.52
C PRO A 208 8.88 18.96 -13.24
N VAL A 209 9.36 18.36 -14.33
CA VAL A 209 10.35 17.26 -14.32
C VAL A 209 11.35 17.56 -13.21
N PRO A 210 11.65 16.62 -12.29
CA PRO A 210 12.55 16.91 -11.17
C PRO A 210 13.85 17.45 -11.74
N SER A 211 14.09 18.74 -11.46
CA SER A 211 15.31 19.42 -11.80
C SER A 211 16.45 18.61 -11.21
N VAL A 212 17.33 18.14 -12.10
CA VAL A 212 18.69 17.77 -11.77
C VAL A 212 19.19 18.78 -10.73
N VAL A 213 19.61 18.27 -9.57
CA VAL A 213 20.35 19.08 -8.61
C VAL A 213 21.68 19.41 -9.28
N GLU A 214 21.71 20.51 -10.02
CA GLU A 214 22.94 21.17 -10.42
C GLU A 214 23.55 21.82 -9.18
N ASN A 215 24.80 21.43 -8.89
CA ASN A 215 25.64 22.02 -7.87
C ASN A 215 25.76 23.53 -8.06
N ALA A 216 25.80 24.27 -6.94
CA ALA A 216 26.39 25.59 -6.91
C ALA A 216 27.30 25.74 -5.68
N ALA A 217 28.60 25.90 -6.00
CA ALA A 217 29.72 26.46 -5.24
C ALA A 217 30.18 25.76 -3.95
#